data_AF-A0A833DN98-F1
#
_entry.id   AF-A0A833DN98-F1
#
_cell.length_a   1.000
_cell.length_b   1.000
_cell.length_c   1.000
_cell.angle_alpha   90.00
_cell.angle_beta   90.00
_cell.angle_gamma   90.00
#
_symmetry.space_group_name_H-M   'P 1'
#
loop_
_entity.id
_entity.type
_entity.pdbx_description
1 polymer ?
#
loop_
_entity_poly.entity_id
_entity_poly.type
_entity_poly.pdbx_seq_one_letter_code
_entity_poly.pdbx_strand_id
1 'polypeptide(L)'
;MVKRSKCPISAAEVFNVKNLGRWQANAGKGRQATKDEVLIIEPIESTSEANWRLPPSKSHLIRFALIAAQTEAPVRLTGTASAGEDALSMARCLSQMGVDISLDDDSWTIRGVGKDGFTRPNALLNCGNSGTTFRLLTALCARLPFTVMLDGDRSLRRRGGDALWSALEQCEVELSHGHGAETLPLMMRGRWNPRLIDLDISQSSQPLSALRLAALAAPQEFTLRLSGAAVSRRHYELSDALARMSGSPDEIALTCGELVLHPWNPTLPNEILMPGDASLAVLAMLFCRTHSSAIKLLNWPENDDCLGHEIIAELAPTLGLQWTRTLEGESEVVEISSLPDISKFAEIDLRDANDLITPLAVILALGEGGVISGAGHAVHKESNRIEKTAEMLAKFAISVMPTSDGLEIQGGQIPQCPDEVVLTHGDHRLQMSAVILASKCGGVIQGPRLHQVSFPEFLTILKNSGLVFSSSIQSIE
;
A
#
# COMPACT_ATOMS: atom_id res chain seq x y z
N MET A 1 3.58 -19.00 -52.98
CA MET A 1 4.31 -17.83 -52.43
C MET A 1 3.45 -17.21 -51.34
N VAL A 2 3.69 -17.60 -50.09
CA VAL A 2 3.00 -17.06 -48.90
C VAL A 2 3.88 -15.97 -48.32
N LYS A 3 3.39 -14.72 -48.28
CA LYS A 3 3.99 -13.63 -47.50
C LYS A 3 3.29 -13.56 -46.16
N ARG A 4 3.98 -14.00 -45.10
CA ARG A 4 3.61 -13.74 -43.71
C ARG A 4 3.87 -12.26 -43.39
N SER A 5 2.83 -11.54 -42.96
CA SER A 5 2.92 -10.21 -42.38
C SER A 5 3.55 -10.30 -40.99
N LYS A 6 4.54 -9.44 -40.75
CA LYS A 6 5.24 -9.32 -39.46
C LYS A 6 4.31 -8.76 -38.39
N CYS A 7 4.17 -9.50 -37.29
CA CYS A 7 3.67 -9.01 -36.01
C CYS A 7 4.74 -8.08 -35.38
N PRO A 8 4.43 -6.87 -34.90
CA PRO A 8 5.41 -6.07 -34.18
C PRO A 8 5.25 -6.23 -32.66
N ILE A 9 6.40 -6.34 -31.99
CA ILE A 9 6.67 -6.17 -30.55
C ILE A 9 6.35 -7.41 -29.69
N SER A 10 7.41 -8.16 -29.36
CA SER A 10 7.38 -9.17 -28.30
C SER A 10 7.37 -8.49 -26.93
N ALA A 11 6.56 -8.99 -26.00
CA ALA A 11 6.40 -8.52 -24.62
C ALA A 11 7.71 -8.41 -23.80
N ALA A 12 8.83 -8.98 -24.27
CA ALA A 12 10.12 -8.97 -23.60
C ALA A 12 10.84 -7.60 -23.55
N GLU A 13 10.44 -6.59 -24.35
CA GLU A 13 11.13 -5.28 -24.35
C GLU A 13 10.57 -4.26 -23.32
N VAL A 14 9.46 -4.58 -22.65
CA VAL A 14 8.79 -3.66 -21.70
C VAL A 14 9.33 -3.77 -20.26
N PHE A 15 10.00 -4.87 -19.89
CA PHE A 15 10.33 -5.20 -18.50
C PHE A 15 11.82 -5.22 -18.15
N ASN A 16 12.63 -4.39 -18.81
CA ASN A 16 14.01 -4.15 -18.35
C ASN A 16 14.03 -3.01 -17.33
N VAL A 17 14.64 -3.18 -16.16
CA VAL A 17 14.82 -2.12 -15.15
C VAL A 17 15.54 -0.90 -15.76
N LYS A 18 16.36 -1.08 -16.80
CA LYS A 18 16.97 0.02 -17.57
C LYS A 18 15.94 0.92 -18.30
N ASN A 19 14.72 0.45 -18.51
CA ASN A 19 13.59 1.19 -19.11
C ASN A 19 12.68 1.84 -18.06
N LEU A 20 12.93 1.64 -16.76
CA LEU A 20 12.33 2.45 -15.71
C LEU A 20 13.00 3.83 -15.76
N GLY A 21 12.41 4.74 -16.56
CA GLY A 21 13.01 6.03 -16.89
C GLY A 21 13.51 6.79 -15.66
N ARG A 22 14.61 7.54 -15.84
CA ARG A 22 15.06 8.51 -14.84
C ARG A 22 13.97 9.57 -14.68
N TRP A 23 13.57 9.83 -13.44
CA TRP A 23 12.60 10.89 -13.13
C TRP A 23 13.13 12.25 -13.60
N GLN A 24 12.30 13.00 -14.33
CA GLN A 24 12.55 14.38 -14.71
C GLN A 24 11.63 15.28 -13.89
N ALA A 25 12.21 16.26 -13.18
CA ALA A 25 11.43 17.33 -12.59
C ALA A 25 10.77 18.12 -13.71
N ASN A 26 9.44 18.21 -13.74
CA ASN A 26 8.75 19.10 -14.65
C ASN A 26 9.19 20.55 -14.35
N ALA A 27 10.07 21.09 -15.19
CA ALA A 27 10.44 22.49 -15.21
C ALA A 27 9.28 23.29 -15.82
N GLY A 28 8.39 23.82 -14.98
CA GLY A 28 7.23 24.62 -15.39
C GLY A 28 7.26 26.02 -14.82
N LYS A 29 7.41 27.02 -15.69
CA LYS A 29 7.30 28.46 -15.40
C LYS A 29 5.83 28.84 -15.09
N GLY A 30 5.60 29.62 -14.04
CA GLY A 30 4.42 30.48 -13.84
C GLY A 30 3.11 29.75 -13.47
N ARG A 31 2.39 30.25 -12.46
CA ARG A 31 1.07 29.77 -12.03
C ARG A 31 0.09 29.77 -13.22
N GLN A 32 -0.19 28.59 -13.78
CA GLN A 32 -1.42 28.28 -14.53
C GLN A 32 -2.28 27.38 -13.64
N ALA A 33 -3.60 27.51 -13.74
CA ALA A 33 -4.57 26.62 -13.08
C ALA A 33 -4.11 25.15 -13.27
N THR A 34 -4.04 24.39 -12.18
CA THR A 34 -3.62 23.00 -12.22
C THR A 34 -4.67 22.20 -12.98
N LYS A 35 -4.39 21.97 -14.26
CA LYS A 35 -5.10 21.01 -15.07
C LYS A 35 -4.81 19.63 -14.48
N ASP A 36 -5.80 19.03 -13.86
CA ASP A 36 -5.69 17.69 -13.31
C ASP A 36 -6.31 16.69 -14.28
N GLU A 37 -5.68 15.51 -14.35
CA GLU A 37 -6.23 14.41 -15.11
C GLU A 37 -7.36 13.75 -14.32
N VAL A 38 -8.45 13.42 -15.01
CA VAL A 38 -9.67 12.84 -14.44
C VAL A 38 -10.11 11.59 -15.18
N LEU A 39 -10.84 10.71 -14.49
CA LEU A 39 -11.63 9.62 -15.06
C LEU A 39 -13.08 10.04 -15.15
N ILE A 40 -13.68 9.91 -16.33
CA ILE A 40 -15.11 10.06 -16.54
C ILE A 40 -15.70 8.65 -16.52
N ILE A 41 -16.60 8.39 -15.57
CA ILE A 41 -17.22 7.09 -15.32
C ILE A 41 -18.69 7.17 -15.74
N GLU A 42 -19.13 6.19 -16.54
CA GLU A 42 -20.54 6.00 -16.89
C GLU A 42 -21.17 4.93 -15.96
N PRO A 43 -22.48 5.05 -15.65
CA PRO A 43 -23.20 4.00 -14.90
C PRO A 43 -23.16 2.66 -15.64
N ILE A 44 -22.95 1.58 -14.90
CA ILE A 44 -23.05 0.21 -15.44
C ILE A 44 -24.52 -0.14 -15.64
N GLU A 45 -24.90 -0.52 -16.87
CA GLU A 45 -26.26 -0.98 -17.20
C GLU A 45 -26.48 -2.47 -16.86
N SER A 46 -25.45 -3.28 -17.01
CA SER A 46 -25.48 -4.72 -16.73
C SER A 46 -24.13 -5.23 -16.25
N THR A 47 -24.11 -6.04 -15.20
CA THR A 47 -22.92 -6.71 -14.71
C THR A 47 -22.84 -8.16 -15.19
N SER A 48 -21.61 -8.66 -15.31
CA SER A 48 -21.33 -10.09 -15.46
C SER A 48 -20.61 -10.62 -14.22
N GLU A 49 -20.61 -11.94 -14.04
CA GLU A 49 -19.73 -12.59 -13.07
C GLU A 49 -18.29 -12.12 -13.31
N ALA A 50 -17.62 -11.74 -12.23
CA ALA A 50 -16.31 -11.11 -12.30
C ALA A 50 -15.27 -11.92 -11.50
N ASN A 51 -14.16 -12.24 -12.14
CA ASN A 51 -12.99 -12.81 -11.48
C ASN A 51 -12.09 -11.67 -11.02
N TRP A 52 -11.93 -11.52 -9.71
CA TRP A 52 -11.11 -10.49 -9.09
C TRP A 52 -9.87 -11.16 -8.49
N ARG A 53 -8.75 -11.11 -9.21
CA ARG A 53 -7.48 -11.59 -8.66
C ARG A 53 -6.82 -10.50 -7.83
N LEU A 54 -6.56 -10.78 -6.56
CA LEU A 54 -5.79 -9.86 -5.72
C LEU A 54 -4.33 -9.79 -6.21
N PRO A 55 -3.76 -8.58 -6.35
CA PRO A 55 -2.34 -8.41 -6.62
C PRO A 55 -1.50 -8.87 -5.41
N PRO A 56 -0.18 -9.08 -5.55
CA PRO A 56 0.67 -9.43 -4.41
C PRO A 56 0.59 -8.37 -3.31
N SER A 57 0.61 -8.82 -2.06
CA SER A 57 0.65 -7.98 -0.88
C SER A 57 1.86 -7.06 -0.94
N LYS A 58 1.59 -5.76 -1.07
CA LYS A 58 2.62 -4.72 -1.09
C LYS A 58 3.55 -4.83 0.13
N SER A 59 2.95 -5.06 1.30
CA SER A 59 3.68 -5.12 2.57
C SER A 59 4.68 -6.27 2.62
N HIS A 60 4.34 -7.43 2.04
CA HIS A 60 5.23 -8.59 1.94
C HIS A 60 6.32 -8.33 0.90
N LEU A 61 5.92 -8.00 -0.34
CA LEU A 61 6.85 -7.88 -1.48
C LEU A 61 7.96 -6.85 -1.22
N ILE A 62 7.63 -5.68 -0.63
CA ILE A 62 8.63 -4.66 -0.28
C ILE A 62 9.64 -5.17 0.77
N ARG A 63 9.16 -5.88 1.80
CA ARG A 63 10.03 -6.37 2.89
C ARG A 63 10.90 -7.53 2.43
N PHE A 64 10.34 -8.48 1.69
CA PHE A 64 11.11 -9.55 1.07
C PHE A 64 12.17 -9.00 0.12
N ALA A 65 11.82 -8.02 -0.73
CA ALA A 65 12.80 -7.38 -1.61
C ALA A 65 13.95 -6.71 -0.84
N LEU A 66 13.64 -6.03 0.27
CA LEU A 66 14.65 -5.41 1.14
C LEU A 66 15.59 -6.44 1.80
N ILE A 67 15.05 -7.56 2.28
CA ILE A 67 15.86 -8.62 2.92
C ILE A 67 16.66 -9.37 1.84
N ALA A 68 16.04 -9.76 0.73
CA ALA A 68 16.67 -10.44 -0.39
C ALA A 68 17.79 -9.63 -1.04
N ALA A 69 17.69 -8.30 -1.07
CA ALA A 69 18.78 -7.43 -1.51
C ALA A 69 20.06 -7.58 -0.66
N GLN A 70 19.93 -8.09 0.56
CA GLN A 70 21.01 -8.23 1.55
C GLN A 70 21.50 -9.68 1.71
N THR A 71 20.90 -10.65 1.01
CA THR A 71 21.35 -12.05 1.02
C THR A 71 22.52 -12.27 0.07
N GLU A 72 23.34 -13.29 0.33
CA GLU A 72 24.42 -13.72 -0.59
C GLU A 72 23.85 -14.58 -1.74
N ALA A 73 22.85 -15.40 -1.46
CA ALA A 73 22.17 -16.23 -2.45
C ALA A 73 21.05 -15.43 -3.16
N PRO A 74 20.81 -15.69 -4.45
CA PRO A 74 19.67 -15.10 -5.15
C PRO A 74 18.35 -15.67 -4.63
N VAL A 75 17.33 -14.83 -4.57
CA VAL A 75 15.97 -15.18 -4.12
C VAL A 75 14.99 -14.88 -5.25
N ARG A 76 14.09 -15.84 -5.50
CA ARG A 76 12.99 -15.69 -6.45
C ARG A 76 11.67 -15.48 -5.71
N LEU A 77 11.03 -14.35 -5.94
CA LEU A 77 9.69 -14.05 -5.42
C LEU A 77 8.68 -14.37 -6.52
N THR A 78 7.72 -15.27 -6.28
CA THR A 78 6.67 -15.68 -7.24
C THR A 78 5.32 -15.09 -6.87
N GLY A 79 4.33 -15.15 -7.77
CA GLY A 79 3.02 -14.53 -7.53
C GLY A 79 3.07 -13.01 -7.57
N THR A 80 4.05 -12.43 -8.28
CA THR A 80 4.31 -10.98 -8.32
C THR A 80 3.56 -10.25 -9.44
N ALA A 81 2.73 -10.96 -10.21
CA ALA A 81 1.94 -10.38 -11.28
C ALA A 81 1.14 -9.17 -10.79
N SER A 82 1.22 -8.08 -11.55
CA SER A 82 0.52 -6.83 -11.27
C SER A 82 0.86 -6.21 -9.91
N ALA A 83 2.12 -6.34 -9.49
CA ALA A 83 2.66 -5.59 -8.36
C ALA A 83 2.47 -4.07 -8.53
N GLY A 84 2.02 -3.39 -7.47
CA GLY A 84 1.79 -1.94 -7.48
C GLY A 84 3.07 -1.10 -7.54
N GLU A 85 2.92 0.18 -7.89
CA GLU A 85 4.03 1.14 -8.03
C GLU A 85 4.88 1.32 -6.76
N ASP A 86 4.33 1.07 -5.58
CA ASP A 86 5.07 1.14 -4.34
C ASP A 86 6.18 0.06 -4.27
N ALA A 87 5.85 -1.17 -4.67
CA ALA A 87 6.80 -2.27 -4.73
C ALA A 87 7.82 -2.05 -5.86
N LEU A 88 7.36 -1.55 -7.01
CA LEU A 88 8.26 -1.17 -8.12
C LEU A 88 9.21 -0.05 -7.70
N SER A 89 8.77 0.90 -6.86
CA SER A 89 9.64 1.94 -6.30
C SER A 89 10.75 1.35 -5.42
N MET A 90 10.45 0.33 -4.61
CA MET A 90 11.47 -0.40 -3.85
C MET A 90 12.49 -1.06 -4.79
N ALA A 91 12.02 -1.81 -5.80
CA ALA A 91 12.90 -2.47 -6.77
C ALA A 91 13.80 -1.46 -7.52
N ARG A 92 13.25 -0.31 -7.95
CA ARG A 92 14.02 0.78 -8.58
C ARG A 92 15.10 1.35 -7.67
N CYS A 93 14.78 1.60 -6.40
CA CYS A 93 15.74 2.14 -5.45
C CYS A 93 16.86 1.13 -5.14
N LEU A 94 16.53 -0.13 -4.89
CA LEU A 94 17.52 -1.19 -4.66
C LEU A 94 18.43 -1.38 -5.88
N SER A 95 17.86 -1.35 -7.09
CA SER A 95 18.64 -1.42 -8.33
C SER A 95 19.64 -0.27 -8.48
N GLN A 96 19.23 0.96 -8.10
CA GLN A 96 20.12 2.12 -8.07
C GLN A 96 21.24 2.01 -7.02
N MET A 97 21.04 1.18 -6.00
CA MET A 97 22.04 0.86 -4.98
C MET A 97 22.89 -0.37 -5.34
N GLY A 98 22.77 -0.88 -6.57
CA GLY A 98 23.65 -1.94 -7.11
C GLY A 98 23.09 -3.36 -7.02
N VAL A 99 21.84 -3.55 -6.60
CA VAL A 99 21.18 -4.86 -6.58
C VAL A 99 20.74 -5.25 -7.99
N ASP A 100 21.03 -6.48 -8.42
CA ASP A 100 20.52 -7.00 -9.70
C ASP A 100 19.12 -7.58 -9.49
N ILE A 101 18.12 -6.93 -10.09
CA ILE A 101 16.71 -7.31 -9.98
C ILE A 101 16.16 -7.54 -11.39
N SER A 102 15.74 -8.77 -11.68
CA SER A 102 15.01 -9.12 -12.91
C SER A 102 13.52 -9.24 -12.59
N LEU A 103 12.69 -8.52 -13.34
CA LEU A 103 11.24 -8.54 -13.19
C LEU A 103 10.65 -9.28 -14.40
N ASP A 104 10.11 -10.47 -14.16
CA ASP A 104 9.31 -11.24 -15.13
C ASP A 104 7.81 -11.05 -14.83
N ASP A 105 6.93 -11.54 -15.73
CA ASP A 105 5.48 -11.30 -15.67
C ASP A 105 4.84 -11.68 -14.32
N ASP A 106 5.31 -12.76 -13.67
CA ASP A 106 4.80 -13.23 -12.37
C ASP A 106 5.92 -13.57 -11.36
N SER A 107 7.17 -13.21 -11.65
CA SER A 107 8.26 -13.43 -10.69
C SER A 107 9.34 -12.36 -10.70
N TRP A 108 9.89 -12.07 -9.53
CA TRP A 108 11.06 -11.21 -9.37
C TRP A 108 12.24 -12.06 -8.94
N THR A 109 13.35 -11.97 -9.67
CA THR A 109 14.63 -12.59 -9.25
C THR A 109 15.54 -11.50 -8.72
N ILE A 110 15.89 -11.57 -7.43
CA ILE A 110 16.75 -10.61 -6.74
C ILE A 110 18.07 -11.29 -6.43
N ARG A 111 19.16 -10.79 -7.01
CA ARG A 111 20.52 -11.19 -6.62
C ARG A 111 21.03 -10.18 -5.61
N GLY A 112 20.95 -10.55 -4.34
CA GLY A 112 21.43 -9.71 -3.25
C GLY A 112 22.92 -9.40 -3.37
N VAL A 113 23.30 -8.28 -2.77
CA VAL A 113 24.70 -7.80 -2.74
C VAL A 113 25.38 -8.11 -1.40
N GLY A 114 24.76 -8.96 -0.58
CA GLY A 114 25.13 -9.10 0.83
C GLY A 114 24.80 -7.84 1.64
N LYS A 115 24.95 -7.94 2.96
CA LYS A 115 24.58 -6.85 3.87
C LYS A 115 25.42 -5.57 3.71
N ASP A 116 26.65 -5.70 3.20
CA ASP A 116 27.62 -4.60 3.07
C ASP A 116 27.94 -4.21 1.60
N GLY A 117 27.34 -4.87 0.61
CA GLY A 117 27.68 -4.68 -0.81
C GLY A 117 26.89 -3.60 -1.55
N PHE A 118 26.08 -2.80 -0.86
CA PHE A 118 25.38 -1.68 -1.51
C PHE A 118 26.36 -0.63 -2.03
N THR A 119 26.04 -0.10 -3.20
CA THR A 119 26.80 0.95 -3.86
C THR A 119 26.13 2.30 -3.70
N ARG A 120 26.93 3.37 -3.72
CA ARG A 120 26.40 4.73 -3.64
C ARG A 120 25.53 5.02 -4.87
N PRO A 121 24.25 5.42 -4.70
CA PRO A 121 23.43 5.79 -5.83
C PRO A 121 23.95 7.09 -6.47
N ASN A 122 23.91 7.15 -7.80
CA ASN A 122 24.37 8.32 -8.58
C ASN A 122 23.34 9.47 -8.63
N ALA A 123 22.18 9.28 -8.03
CA ALA A 123 21.08 10.23 -7.95
C ALA A 123 20.29 10.00 -6.64
N LEU A 124 19.29 10.84 -6.40
CA LEU A 124 18.34 10.61 -5.30
C LEU A 124 17.54 9.33 -5.54
N LEU A 125 17.19 8.65 -4.45
CA LEU A 125 16.28 7.51 -4.46
C LEU A 125 14.83 8.03 -4.41
N ASN A 126 14.09 7.86 -5.51
CA ASN A 126 12.70 8.29 -5.60
C ASN A 126 11.78 7.15 -5.14
N CYS A 127 11.17 7.32 -3.97
CA CYS A 127 10.25 6.35 -3.37
C CYS A 127 8.81 6.46 -3.89
N GLY A 128 8.53 7.35 -4.85
CA GLY A 128 7.18 7.58 -5.37
C GLY A 128 6.23 8.08 -4.28
N ASN A 129 5.05 7.46 -4.17
CA ASN A 129 4.09 7.69 -3.08
C ASN A 129 4.28 6.71 -1.90
N SER A 130 5.30 5.85 -1.95
CA SER A 130 5.42 4.72 -1.03
C SER A 130 6.04 5.12 0.31
N GLY A 131 5.17 5.29 1.32
CA GLY A 131 5.61 5.53 2.69
C GLY A 131 6.40 4.36 3.27
N THR A 132 6.06 3.13 2.90
CA THR A 132 6.75 1.91 3.36
C THR A 132 8.15 1.84 2.76
N THR A 133 8.29 1.97 1.44
CA THR A 133 9.61 1.97 0.77
C THR A 133 10.50 3.06 1.34
N PHE A 134 9.97 4.26 1.50
CA PHE A 134 10.71 5.40 2.04
C PHE A 134 11.26 5.14 3.45
N ARG A 135 10.42 4.68 4.39
CA ARG A 135 10.86 4.44 5.78
C ARG A 135 11.83 3.28 5.90
N LEU A 136 11.58 2.17 5.20
CA LEU A 136 12.46 1.01 5.22
C LEU A 136 13.82 1.31 4.59
N LEU A 137 13.85 1.98 3.43
CA LEU A 137 15.10 2.40 2.80
C LEU A 137 15.83 3.45 3.62
N THR A 138 15.12 4.34 4.31
CA THR A 138 15.76 5.33 5.18
C THR A 138 16.57 4.63 6.28
N ALA A 139 15.97 3.68 7.01
CA ALA A 139 16.71 2.94 8.04
C ALA A 139 17.85 2.09 7.45
N LEU A 140 17.65 1.48 6.28
CA LEU A 140 18.72 0.78 5.54
C LEU A 140 19.87 1.73 5.14
N CYS A 141 19.56 2.92 4.63
CA CYS A 141 20.58 3.85 4.13
C CYS A 141 21.36 4.52 5.26
N ALA A 142 20.74 4.66 6.43
CA ALA A 142 21.35 5.28 7.60
C ALA A 142 22.62 4.54 8.08
N ARG A 143 22.70 3.21 7.86
CA ARG A 143 23.88 2.39 8.17
C ARG A 143 24.97 2.38 7.08
N LEU A 144 24.74 2.99 5.93
CA LEU A 144 25.70 2.95 4.81
C LEU A 144 26.82 3.97 5.00
N PRO A 145 28.04 3.69 4.51
CA PRO A 145 29.21 4.55 4.72
C PRO A 145 29.23 5.81 3.82
N PHE A 146 28.18 6.05 3.03
CA PHE A 146 28.09 7.15 2.08
C PHE A 146 26.77 7.91 2.22
N THR A 147 26.78 9.17 1.78
CA THR A 147 25.59 10.02 1.78
C THR A 147 24.57 9.53 0.76
N VAL A 148 23.31 9.42 1.19
CA VAL A 148 22.15 9.07 0.37
C VAL A 148 21.09 10.15 0.51
N MET A 149 20.35 10.41 -0.58
CA MET A 149 19.21 11.31 -0.59
C MET A 149 17.98 10.54 -1.04
N LEU A 150 16.88 10.64 -0.29
CA LEU A 150 15.60 10.03 -0.59
C LEU A 150 14.55 11.13 -0.77
N ASP A 151 13.66 10.93 -1.74
CA ASP A 151 12.56 11.85 -2.02
C ASP A 151 11.33 11.09 -2.55
N GLY A 152 10.24 11.79 -2.75
CA GLY A 152 9.01 11.25 -3.30
C GLY A 152 8.14 12.29 -3.98
N ASP A 153 6.91 11.88 -4.26
CA ASP A 153 5.90 12.78 -4.77
C ASP A 153 5.39 13.77 -3.71
N ARG A 154 4.54 14.71 -4.14
CA ARG A 154 3.95 15.75 -3.29
C ARG A 154 3.18 15.20 -2.09
N SER A 155 2.56 14.01 -2.21
CA SER A 155 1.86 13.36 -1.11
C SER A 155 2.86 12.86 -0.08
N LEU A 156 3.88 12.11 -0.51
CA LEU A 156 4.92 11.59 0.38
C LEU A 156 5.70 12.72 1.07
N ARG A 157 6.00 13.84 0.38
CA ARG A 157 6.70 14.99 0.98
C ARG A 157 5.97 15.61 2.16
N ARG A 158 4.64 15.45 2.26
CA ARG A 158 3.82 16.03 3.34
C ARG A 158 3.64 15.09 4.53
N ARG A 159 4.10 13.84 4.41
CA ARG A 159 3.94 12.85 5.49
C ARG A 159 4.99 13.09 6.56
N GLY A 160 4.56 12.98 7.82
CA GLY A 160 5.44 13.07 8.98
C GLY A 160 6.45 11.92 9.03
N GLY A 161 7.66 12.24 9.49
CA GLY A 161 8.73 11.27 9.71
C GLY A 161 9.39 11.39 11.08
N ASP A 162 8.87 12.24 11.96
CA ASP A 162 9.54 12.74 13.16
C ASP A 162 10.01 11.63 14.10
N ALA A 163 9.20 10.58 14.29
CA ALA A 163 9.57 9.43 15.12
C ALA A 163 10.78 8.67 14.53
N LEU A 164 10.85 8.51 13.21
CA LEU A 164 11.99 7.86 12.58
C LEU A 164 13.21 8.80 12.58
N TRP A 165 13.03 10.09 12.30
CA TRP A 165 14.12 11.08 12.28
C TRP A 165 14.80 11.17 13.64
N SER A 166 14.00 11.37 14.68
CA SER A 166 14.46 11.35 16.06
C SER A 166 15.20 10.06 16.40
N ALA A 167 14.69 8.89 15.97
CA ALA A 167 15.36 7.62 16.21
C ALA A 167 16.72 7.51 15.49
N LEU A 168 16.86 8.01 14.26
CA LEU A 168 18.15 7.99 13.55
C LEU A 168 19.13 9.04 14.11
N GLU A 169 18.65 10.21 14.53
CA GLU A 169 19.48 11.23 15.20
C GLU A 169 20.04 10.71 16.53
N GLN A 170 19.24 9.97 17.30
CA GLN A 170 19.71 9.23 18.48
C GLN A 170 20.80 8.20 18.16
N CYS A 171 20.88 7.74 16.90
CA CYS A 171 21.93 6.85 16.40
C CYS A 171 23.15 7.61 15.83
N GLU A 172 23.26 8.93 16.03
CA GLU A 172 24.33 9.79 15.49
C GLU A 172 24.32 9.93 13.94
N VAL A 173 23.18 9.64 13.30
CA VAL A 173 23.02 9.84 11.85
C VAL A 173 22.78 11.32 11.57
N GLU A 174 23.58 11.90 10.68
CA GLU A 174 23.39 13.27 10.21
C GLU A 174 22.21 13.29 9.23
N LEU A 175 21.15 14.04 9.57
CA LEU A 175 19.97 14.24 8.71
C LEU A 175 19.89 15.70 8.24
N SER A 176 19.43 15.89 7.01
CA SER A 176 19.05 17.20 6.46
C SER A 176 17.78 17.04 5.64
N HIS A 177 16.73 17.75 6.01
CA HIS A 177 15.41 17.59 5.43
C HIS A 177 14.61 18.90 5.45
N GLY A 178 13.46 18.91 4.76
CA GLY A 178 12.56 20.06 4.72
C GLY A 178 11.87 20.33 6.06
N HIS A 179 11.30 21.53 6.22
CA HIS A 179 10.52 21.93 7.39
C HIS A 179 9.14 22.48 6.96
N GLY A 180 8.16 22.36 7.86
CA GLY A 180 6.80 22.84 7.61
C GLY A 180 5.96 21.84 6.81
N ALA A 181 5.28 22.31 5.77
CA ALA A 181 4.30 21.48 5.04
C ALA A 181 4.94 20.36 4.19
N GLU A 182 6.20 20.53 3.76
CA GLU A 182 6.95 19.50 3.03
C GLU A 182 8.25 19.19 3.79
N THR A 183 8.40 17.94 4.24
CA THR A 183 9.52 17.45 5.06
C THR A 183 10.61 16.81 4.21
N LEU A 184 10.35 16.52 2.94
CA LEU A 184 11.30 15.91 2.00
C LEU A 184 11.77 16.92 0.95
N PRO A 185 12.92 16.70 0.27
CA PRO A 185 13.79 15.52 0.31
C PRO A 185 14.56 15.35 1.63
N LEU A 186 14.91 14.09 1.96
CA LEU A 186 15.76 13.72 3.09
C LEU A 186 17.14 13.32 2.60
N MET A 187 18.16 14.07 3.00
CA MET A 187 19.56 13.68 2.87
C MET A 187 20.05 13.10 4.21
N MET A 188 20.76 11.99 4.16
CA MET A 188 21.32 11.35 5.34
C MET A 188 22.76 10.91 5.12
N ARG A 189 23.53 10.92 6.20
CA ARG A 189 24.89 10.38 6.26
C ARG A 189 25.11 9.74 7.62
N GLY A 190 25.71 8.55 7.65
CA GLY A 190 26.18 7.95 8.90
C GLY A 190 27.09 8.89 9.71
N ARG A 191 27.34 8.60 10.99
CA ARG A 191 27.61 7.26 11.52
C ARG A 191 26.40 6.64 12.21
N TRP A 192 26.10 5.39 11.89
CA TRP A 192 25.07 4.60 12.58
C TRP A 192 25.67 3.95 13.83
N ASN A 193 25.43 4.54 15.00
CA ASN A 193 25.93 4.06 16.30
C ASN A 193 24.75 3.79 17.27
N PRO A 194 23.89 2.80 16.99
CA PRO A 194 22.71 2.55 17.80
C PRO A 194 23.11 1.97 19.16
N ARG A 195 22.46 2.44 20.23
CA ARG A 195 22.62 1.92 21.60
C ARG A 195 21.27 1.73 22.26
N LEU A 196 20.70 2.83 22.76
CA LEU A 196 19.34 2.89 23.29
C LEU A 196 18.61 3.93 22.46
N ILE A 197 17.45 3.56 21.93
CA ILE A 197 16.62 4.42 21.08
C ILE A 197 15.23 4.47 21.70
N ASP A 198 14.80 5.66 22.11
CA ASP A 198 13.42 5.90 22.51
C ASP A 198 12.56 6.07 21.26
N LEU A 199 11.50 5.27 21.14
CA LEU A 199 10.62 5.26 19.97
C LEU A 199 9.14 5.34 20.38
N ASP A 200 8.45 6.36 19.89
CA ASP A 200 7.00 6.47 19.98
C ASP A 200 6.34 5.68 18.84
N ILE A 201 5.48 4.72 19.20
CA ILE A 201 4.76 3.84 18.28
C ILE A 201 3.26 4.15 18.18
N SER A 202 2.81 5.28 18.73
CA SER A 202 1.40 5.67 18.77
C SER A 202 0.81 6.05 17.42
N GLN A 203 1.62 6.64 16.52
CA GLN A 203 1.15 7.10 15.22
C GLN A 203 1.31 6.06 14.10
N SER A 204 2.34 5.21 14.17
CA SER A 204 2.65 4.24 13.12
C SER A 204 3.59 3.14 13.59
N SER A 205 3.39 1.92 13.13
CA SER A 205 4.35 0.80 13.30
C SER A 205 5.51 0.81 12.29
N GLN A 206 5.50 1.72 11.30
CA GLN A 206 6.51 1.73 10.24
C GLN A 206 7.92 2.08 10.73
N PRO A 207 8.14 3.06 11.64
CA PRO A 207 9.46 3.30 12.21
C PRO A 207 10.02 2.07 12.94
N LEU A 208 9.18 1.39 13.72
CA LEU A 208 9.56 0.16 14.43
C LEU A 208 9.93 -0.96 13.45
N SER A 209 9.12 -1.15 12.40
CA SER A 209 9.40 -2.09 11.31
C SER A 209 10.73 -1.78 10.60
N ALA A 210 11.00 -0.51 10.35
CA ALA A 210 12.21 -0.05 9.67
C ALA A 210 13.46 -0.32 10.50
N LEU A 211 13.45 0.02 11.79
CA LEU A 211 14.55 -0.27 12.71
C LEU A 211 14.75 -1.78 12.91
N ARG A 212 13.66 -2.55 12.99
CA ARG A 212 13.72 -4.01 13.10
C ARG A 212 14.44 -4.67 11.93
N LEU A 213 14.14 -4.25 10.70
CA LEU A 213 14.80 -4.79 9.50
C LEU A 213 16.19 -4.19 9.25
N ALA A 214 16.45 -2.96 9.69
CA ALA A 214 17.79 -2.36 9.63
C ALA A 214 18.78 -3.02 10.61
N ALA A 215 18.27 -3.64 11.69
CA ALA A 215 19.10 -4.34 12.67
C ALA A 215 19.96 -5.45 12.05
N LEU A 216 19.53 -6.07 10.95
CA LEU A 216 20.25 -7.08 10.17
C LEU A 216 21.74 -6.78 10.05
N ALA A 217 22.08 -5.55 9.68
CA ALA A 217 23.45 -5.12 9.47
C ALA A 217 23.87 -4.02 10.44
N ALA A 218 23.30 -4.01 11.64
CA ALA A 218 23.75 -3.13 12.70
C ALA A 218 25.18 -3.52 13.14
N PRO A 219 26.03 -2.54 13.55
CA PRO A 219 27.38 -2.81 14.01
C PRO A 219 27.42 -3.60 15.33
N GLN A 220 26.34 -3.53 16.11
CA GLN A 220 26.17 -4.14 17.41
C GLN A 220 24.68 -4.30 17.72
N GLU A 221 24.35 -5.07 18.76
CA GLU A 221 23.00 -5.11 19.31
C GLU A 221 22.61 -3.77 19.95
N PHE A 222 21.32 -3.46 19.93
CA PHE A 222 20.79 -2.21 20.50
C PHE A 222 19.36 -2.39 21.01
N THR A 223 18.93 -1.50 21.90
CA THR A 223 17.65 -1.57 22.58
C THR A 223 16.72 -0.47 22.07
N LEU A 224 15.49 -0.83 21.73
CA LEU A 224 14.40 0.11 21.51
C LEU A 224 13.55 0.20 22.77
N ARG A 225 13.41 1.39 23.36
CA ARG A 225 12.43 1.66 24.42
C ARG A 225 11.17 2.20 23.79
N LEU A 226 10.09 1.42 23.87
CA LEU A 226 8.84 1.74 23.19
C LEU A 226 7.92 2.57 24.10
N SER A 227 7.29 3.59 23.53
CA SER A 227 6.29 4.43 24.21
C SER A 227 5.04 4.60 23.34
N GLY A 228 3.90 4.90 23.97
CA GLY A 228 2.62 5.04 23.27
C GLY A 228 1.90 3.71 23.02
N ALA A 229 0.63 3.79 22.60
CA ALA A 229 -0.19 2.62 22.29
C ALA A 229 0.02 2.19 20.83
N ALA A 230 0.53 0.98 20.61
CA ALA A 230 0.81 0.47 19.27
C ALA A 230 -0.42 0.44 18.35
N VAL A 231 -0.27 0.93 17.12
CA VAL A 231 -1.25 0.86 16.03
C VAL A 231 -0.68 0.10 14.83
N SER A 232 -1.54 -0.47 13.98
CA SER A 232 -1.10 -1.27 12.82
C SER A 232 -0.09 -2.36 13.20
N ARG A 233 -0.34 -3.09 14.30
CA ARG A 233 0.62 -4.02 14.92
C ARG A 233 1.04 -5.15 13.99
N ARG A 234 0.08 -5.65 13.20
CA ARG A 234 0.27 -6.71 12.21
C ARG A 234 1.40 -6.42 11.21
N HIS A 235 1.63 -5.16 10.87
CA HIS A 235 2.72 -4.77 9.95
C HIS A 235 4.12 -4.87 10.60
N TYR A 236 4.20 -4.66 11.92
CA TYR A 236 5.42 -4.92 12.67
C TYR A 236 5.62 -6.43 12.88
N GLU A 237 4.56 -7.17 13.25
CA GLU A 237 4.58 -8.63 13.40
C GLU A 237 5.10 -9.30 12.12
N LEU A 238 4.65 -8.86 10.94
CA LEU A 238 5.22 -9.29 9.68
C LEU A 238 6.73 -9.02 9.59
N SER A 239 7.16 -7.81 9.93
CA SER A 239 8.59 -7.45 9.86
C SER A 239 9.43 -8.32 10.80
N ASP A 240 8.92 -8.64 11.98
CA ASP A 240 9.57 -9.53 12.93
C ASP A 240 9.60 -10.97 12.44
N ALA A 241 8.48 -11.49 11.94
CA ALA A 241 8.38 -12.83 11.37
C ALA A 241 9.36 -13.02 10.21
N LEU A 242 9.45 -12.04 9.30
CA LEU A 242 10.40 -12.08 8.20
C LEU A 242 11.85 -11.98 8.67
N ALA A 243 12.12 -11.16 9.70
CA ALA A 243 13.45 -11.10 10.29
C ALA A 243 13.87 -12.45 10.89
N ARG A 244 13.00 -13.11 11.66
CA ARG A 244 13.22 -14.46 12.23
C ARG A 244 13.41 -15.52 11.15
N MET A 245 12.51 -15.56 10.18
CA MET A 245 12.62 -16.45 9.01
C MET A 245 13.94 -16.23 8.27
N SER A 246 14.46 -14.99 8.26
CA SER A 246 15.75 -14.68 7.65
C SER A 246 16.98 -14.95 8.51
N GLY A 247 16.81 -15.50 9.72
CA GLY A 247 17.90 -15.87 10.63
C GLY A 247 18.16 -14.91 11.78
N SER A 248 17.27 -13.95 12.06
CA SER A 248 17.36 -13.14 13.29
C SER A 248 17.17 -14.04 14.53
N PRO A 249 17.96 -13.85 15.61
CA PRO A 249 17.78 -14.59 16.86
C PRO A 249 16.40 -14.40 17.49
N ASP A 250 15.92 -15.44 18.17
CA ASP A 250 14.56 -15.48 18.73
C ASP A 250 14.37 -14.71 20.05
N GLU A 251 15.46 -14.36 20.72
CA GLU A 251 15.47 -13.63 22.01
C GLU A 251 15.20 -12.14 21.83
N ILE A 252 13.96 -11.83 21.45
CA ILE A 252 13.43 -10.48 21.51
C ILE A 252 12.67 -10.39 22.83
N ALA A 253 13.41 -10.13 23.90
CA ALA A 253 12.80 -9.99 25.22
C ALA A 253 12.09 -8.62 25.30
N LEU A 254 10.75 -8.62 25.15
CA LEU A 254 9.91 -7.51 25.59
C LEU A 254 9.95 -7.45 27.12
N THR A 255 11.04 -6.91 27.65
CA THR A 255 11.24 -6.79 29.10
C THR A 255 10.92 -5.35 29.46
N CYS A 256 9.87 -5.12 30.26
CA CYS A 256 9.53 -3.78 30.76
C CYS A 256 9.34 -2.69 29.68
N GLY A 257 8.86 -3.04 28.47
CA GLY A 257 8.65 -2.09 27.37
C GLY A 257 9.91 -1.80 26.53
N GLU A 258 10.99 -2.54 26.76
CA GLU A 258 12.21 -2.49 25.95
C GLU A 258 12.30 -3.72 25.02
N LEU A 259 12.86 -3.51 23.84
CA LEU A 259 12.99 -4.49 22.75
C LEU A 259 14.45 -4.53 22.32
N VAL A 260 15.15 -5.64 22.57
CA VAL A 260 16.55 -5.81 22.15
C VAL A 260 16.59 -6.36 20.73
N LEU A 261 17.36 -5.70 19.86
CA LEU A 261 17.56 -6.08 18.46
C LEU A 261 19.02 -6.47 18.24
N HIS A 262 19.23 -7.67 17.69
CA HIS A 262 20.55 -8.20 17.39
C HIS A 262 20.83 -8.15 15.88
N PRO A 263 22.09 -7.93 15.46
CA PRO A 263 22.49 -8.11 14.07
C PRO A 263 22.51 -9.58 13.64
N TRP A 264 22.26 -9.83 12.35
CA TRP A 264 22.30 -11.18 11.78
C TRP A 264 22.71 -11.17 10.31
N ASN A 265 23.20 -12.30 9.80
CA ASN A 265 23.46 -12.45 8.37
C ASN A 265 22.22 -13.10 7.74
N PRO A 266 21.53 -12.43 6.80
CA PRO A 266 20.25 -12.90 6.31
C PRO A 266 20.43 -14.09 5.37
N THR A 267 19.59 -15.09 5.54
CA THR A 267 19.36 -16.14 4.54
C THR A 267 17.88 -16.21 4.26
N LEU A 268 17.49 -16.61 3.05
CA LEU A 268 16.09 -16.79 2.69
C LEU A 268 15.94 -18.08 1.90
N PRO A 269 14.76 -18.70 1.88
CA PRO A 269 14.44 -19.73 0.90
C PRO A 269 14.70 -19.20 -0.52
N ASN A 270 15.19 -20.07 -1.41
CA ASN A 270 15.50 -19.70 -2.79
C ASN A 270 14.27 -19.23 -3.58
N GLU A 271 13.08 -19.72 -3.20
CA GLU A 271 11.81 -19.33 -3.80
C GLU A 271 10.77 -19.06 -2.71
N ILE A 272 10.00 -17.98 -2.88
CA ILE A 272 8.98 -17.51 -1.93
C ILE A 272 7.76 -17.03 -2.71
N LEU A 273 6.59 -17.59 -2.41
CA LEU A 273 5.32 -17.15 -2.99
C LEU A 273 4.81 -15.91 -2.27
N MET A 274 4.45 -14.88 -3.02
CA MET A 274 3.83 -13.68 -2.46
C MET A 274 2.34 -13.89 -2.21
N PRO A 275 1.84 -13.65 -0.98
CA PRO A 275 0.41 -13.71 -0.70
C PRO A 275 -0.33 -12.59 -1.42
N GLY A 276 -1.61 -12.75 -1.71
CA GLY A 276 -2.44 -11.65 -2.23
C GLY A 276 -2.68 -10.54 -1.19
N ASP A 277 -2.98 -9.34 -1.66
CA ASP A 277 -3.25 -8.19 -0.79
C ASP A 277 -4.71 -8.22 -0.28
N ALA A 278 -4.91 -8.81 0.90
CA ALA A 278 -6.22 -8.90 1.55
C ALA A 278 -6.90 -7.53 1.75
N SER A 279 -6.15 -6.43 1.87
CA SER A 279 -6.72 -5.09 2.06
C SER A 279 -7.54 -4.61 0.87
N LEU A 280 -7.35 -5.19 -0.31
CA LEU A 280 -8.05 -4.83 -1.55
C LEU A 280 -9.33 -5.66 -1.76
N ALA A 281 -9.52 -6.76 -1.04
CA ALA A 281 -10.71 -7.61 -1.17
C ALA A 281 -12.01 -6.90 -0.77
N VAL A 282 -11.92 -5.88 0.10
CA VAL A 282 -13.07 -5.03 0.44
C VAL A 282 -13.62 -4.26 -0.77
N LEU A 283 -12.81 -4.03 -1.81
CA LEU A 283 -13.28 -3.41 -3.06
C LEU A 283 -14.18 -4.38 -3.85
N ALA A 284 -13.89 -5.69 -3.79
CA ALA A 284 -14.77 -6.71 -4.34
C ALA A 284 -16.10 -6.74 -3.56
N MET A 285 -16.03 -6.73 -2.22
CA MET A 285 -17.23 -6.62 -1.38
C MET A 285 -18.06 -5.38 -1.72
N LEU A 286 -17.42 -4.22 -1.90
CA LEU A 286 -18.07 -2.98 -2.27
C LEU A 286 -18.74 -3.08 -3.65
N PHE A 287 -18.05 -3.62 -4.66
CA PHE A 287 -18.62 -3.82 -5.99
C PHE A 287 -19.83 -4.77 -5.95
N CYS A 288 -19.69 -5.89 -5.23
CA CYS A 288 -20.76 -6.86 -5.01
C CYS A 288 -21.98 -6.21 -4.36
N ARG A 289 -21.78 -5.40 -3.30
CA ARG A 289 -22.85 -4.66 -2.63
C ARG A 289 -23.52 -3.63 -3.55
N THR A 290 -22.74 -2.92 -4.36
CA THR A 290 -23.22 -1.82 -5.22
C THR A 290 -24.11 -2.32 -6.37
N HIS A 291 -23.76 -3.49 -6.92
CA HIS A 291 -24.40 -4.03 -8.13
C HIS A 291 -25.13 -5.36 -7.94
N SER A 292 -25.13 -5.92 -6.72
CA SER A 292 -25.67 -7.25 -6.43
C SER A 292 -25.09 -8.35 -7.34
N SER A 293 -23.81 -8.20 -7.70
CA SER A 293 -23.09 -9.14 -8.59
C SER A 293 -22.37 -10.21 -7.79
N ALA A 294 -22.30 -11.44 -8.32
CA ALA A 294 -21.40 -12.46 -7.79
C ALA A 294 -19.96 -12.18 -8.23
N ILE A 295 -19.00 -12.36 -7.32
CA ILE A 295 -17.57 -12.19 -7.56
C ILE A 295 -16.83 -13.44 -7.11
N LYS A 296 -15.90 -13.89 -7.95
CA LYS A 296 -14.88 -14.88 -7.58
C LYS A 296 -13.59 -14.15 -7.27
N LEU A 297 -13.28 -14.06 -5.98
CA LEU A 297 -12.06 -13.47 -5.48
C LEU A 297 -10.96 -14.55 -5.47
N LEU A 298 -9.92 -14.31 -6.27
CA LEU A 298 -8.76 -15.19 -6.41
C LEU A 298 -7.57 -14.64 -5.64
N ASN A 299 -6.67 -15.52 -5.20
CA ASN A 299 -5.47 -15.16 -4.45
C ASN A 299 -5.79 -14.52 -3.08
N TRP A 300 -6.87 -14.96 -2.42
CA TRP A 300 -7.08 -14.63 -1.02
C TRP A 300 -5.98 -15.29 -0.17
N PRO A 301 -5.28 -14.56 0.70
CA PRO A 301 -4.16 -15.12 1.44
C PRO A 301 -4.61 -15.91 2.67
N GLU A 302 -3.68 -16.66 3.24
CA GLU A 302 -3.84 -17.29 4.54
C GLU A 302 -4.05 -16.23 5.64
N ASN A 303 -4.68 -16.63 6.75
CA ASN A 303 -5.05 -15.68 7.81
C ASN A 303 -3.83 -14.94 8.40
N ASP A 304 -2.68 -15.59 8.53
CA ASP A 304 -1.46 -14.96 9.05
C ASP A 304 -0.88 -13.89 8.10
N ASP A 305 -1.17 -14.00 6.80
CA ASP A 305 -0.73 -13.07 5.76
C ASP A 305 -1.76 -11.96 5.46
N CYS A 306 -2.94 -12.01 6.09
CA CYS A 306 -4.01 -11.02 5.91
C CYS A 306 -3.70 -9.66 6.55
N LEU A 307 -2.76 -9.60 7.50
CA LEU A 307 -2.33 -8.38 8.19
C LEU A 307 -3.47 -7.58 8.86
N GLY A 308 -4.46 -8.25 9.44
CA GLY A 308 -5.61 -7.64 10.11
C GLY A 308 -6.85 -7.49 9.21
N HIS A 309 -6.71 -7.74 7.91
CA HIS A 309 -7.81 -7.64 6.95
C HIS A 309 -8.70 -8.89 6.91
N GLU A 310 -8.35 -9.96 7.63
CA GLU A 310 -9.19 -11.14 7.83
C GLU A 310 -10.58 -10.78 8.41
N ILE A 311 -10.67 -9.65 9.13
CA ILE A 311 -11.90 -9.10 9.69
C ILE A 311 -13.00 -8.90 8.63
N ILE A 312 -12.66 -8.64 7.37
CA ILE A 312 -13.69 -8.42 6.34
C ILE A 312 -14.48 -9.69 6.02
N ALA A 313 -13.84 -10.86 6.14
CA ALA A 313 -14.50 -12.15 5.93
C ALA A 313 -15.48 -12.42 7.07
N GLU A 314 -15.11 -12.06 8.30
CA GLU A 314 -15.97 -12.16 9.48
C GLU A 314 -17.15 -11.18 9.43
N LEU A 315 -16.92 -9.96 8.92
CA LEU A 315 -17.93 -8.91 8.80
C LEU A 315 -18.90 -9.12 7.65
N ALA A 316 -18.53 -9.88 6.61
CA ALA A 316 -19.32 -10.01 5.38
C ALA A 316 -20.81 -10.33 5.64
N PRO A 317 -21.19 -11.31 6.49
CA PRO A 317 -22.60 -11.59 6.77
C PRO A 317 -23.36 -10.39 7.37
N THR A 318 -22.76 -9.67 8.31
CA THR A 318 -23.34 -8.47 8.92
C THR A 318 -23.53 -7.36 7.88
N LEU A 319 -22.62 -7.27 6.92
CA LEU A 319 -22.68 -6.31 5.81
C LEU A 319 -23.64 -6.74 4.68
N GLY A 320 -24.40 -7.82 4.85
CA GLY A 320 -25.33 -8.31 3.84
C GLY A 320 -24.63 -8.95 2.65
N LEU A 321 -23.51 -9.64 2.90
CA LEU A 321 -22.71 -10.35 1.90
C LEU A 321 -22.50 -11.80 2.35
N GLN A 322 -22.56 -12.73 1.41
CA GLN A 322 -22.07 -14.09 1.62
C GLN A 322 -20.58 -14.13 1.31
N TRP A 323 -19.80 -14.76 2.19
CA TRP A 323 -18.39 -15.06 1.96
C TRP A 323 -18.20 -16.56 2.06
N THR A 324 -17.97 -17.24 0.94
CA THR A 324 -17.80 -18.70 0.91
C THR A 324 -16.44 -19.06 0.36
N ARG A 325 -15.64 -19.74 1.17
CA ARG A 325 -14.34 -20.29 0.78
C ARG A 325 -14.55 -21.66 0.15
N THR A 326 -14.05 -21.85 -1.05
CA THR A 326 -14.10 -23.11 -1.81
C THR A 326 -12.72 -23.47 -2.33
N LEU A 327 -12.49 -24.75 -2.60
CA LEU A 327 -11.27 -25.21 -3.25
C LEU A 327 -11.56 -25.48 -4.73
N GLU A 328 -10.82 -24.83 -5.62
CA GLU A 328 -10.78 -25.14 -7.05
C GLU A 328 -9.39 -25.72 -7.39
N GLY A 329 -9.30 -27.06 -7.41
CA GLY A 329 -8.02 -27.76 -7.50
C GLY A 329 -7.21 -27.59 -6.21
N GLU A 330 -5.99 -27.06 -6.31
CA GLU A 330 -5.12 -26.76 -5.16
C GLU A 330 -5.22 -25.30 -4.69
N SER A 331 -6.07 -24.48 -5.33
CA SER A 331 -6.21 -23.05 -5.03
C SER A 331 -7.50 -22.77 -4.25
N GLU A 332 -7.39 -21.96 -3.19
CA GLU A 332 -8.54 -21.40 -2.50
C GLU A 332 -9.14 -20.27 -3.34
N VAL A 333 -10.46 -20.33 -3.51
CA VAL A 333 -11.28 -19.31 -4.17
C VAL A 333 -12.32 -18.84 -3.16
N VAL A 334 -12.56 -17.53 -3.12
CA VAL A 334 -13.62 -16.95 -2.32
C VAL A 334 -14.74 -16.49 -3.23
N GLU A 335 -15.93 -17.03 -3.03
CA GLU A 335 -17.16 -16.56 -3.68
C GLU A 335 -17.83 -15.51 -2.79
N ILE A 336 -18.07 -14.32 -3.36
CA ILE A 336 -18.75 -13.22 -2.71
C ILE A 336 -20.05 -12.94 -3.45
N SER A 337 -21.18 -12.97 -2.74
CA SER A 337 -22.50 -12.65 -3.30
C SER A 337 -23.28 -11.71 -2.38
N SER A 338 -24.21 -10.96 -2.94
CA SER A 338 -25.00 -9.98 -2.21
C SER A 338 -26.23 -10.63 -1.58
N LEU A 339 -26.39 -10.47 -0.27
CA LEU A 339 -27.54 -10.90 0.53
C LEU A 339 -28.10 -9.69 1.29
N PRO A 340 -28.79 -8.75 0.62
CA PRO A 340 -29.19 -7.49 1.25
C PRO A 340 -30.13 -7.68 2.44
N ASP A 341 -30.98 -8.70 2.40
CA ASP A 341 -31.99 -8.97 3.42
C ASP A 341 -31.42 -9.33 4.79
N ILE A 342 -30.14 -9.72 4.87
CA ILE A 342 -29.48 -10.08 6.14
C ILE A 342 -28.57 -8.96 6.68
N SER A 343 -28.47 -7.83 5.96
CA SER A 343 -27.64 -6.69 6.37
C SER A 343 -28.13 -6.12 7.70
N LYS A 344 -27.18 -5.68 8.54
CA LYS A 344 -27.45 -5.13 9.87
C LYS A 344 -26.54 -3.94 10.14
N PHE A 345 -26.97 -3.10 11.08
CA PHE A 345 -26.10 -2.09 11.67
C PHE A 345 -24.83 -2.76 12.22
N ALA A 346 -23.67 -2.19 11.89
CA ALA A 346 -22.37 -2.75 12.29
C ALA A 346 -21.53 -1.75 13.08
N GLU A 347 -20.89 -2.23 14.13
CA GLU A 347 -19.84 -1.52 14.85
C GLU A 347 -18.51 -2.19 14.50
N ILE A 348 -17.58 -1.44 13.90
CA ILE A 348 -16.34 -1.97 13.32
C ILE A 348 -15.14 -1.21 13.89
N ASP A 349 -14.27 -1.93 14.60
CA ASP A 349 -12.97 -1.42 15.04
C ASP A 349 -11.91 -1.68 13.95
N LEU A 350 -11.30 -0.61 13.43
CA LEU A 350 -10.25 -0.65 12.40
C LEU A 350 -8.85 -0.30 12.92
N ARG A 351 -8.58 -0.48 14.21
CA ARG A 351 -7.26 -0.22 14.81
C ARG A 351 -6.10 -0.87 14.07
N ASP A 352 -6.27 -2.10 13.58
CA ASP A 352 -5.23 -2.85 12.87
C ASP A 352 -5.45 -2.92 11.34
N ALA A 353 -6.56 -2.36 10.82
CA ALA A 353 -6.94 -2.43 9.40
C ALA A 353 -7.54 -1.12 8.85
N ASN A 354 -6.94 0.02 9.22
CA ASN A 354 -7.47 1.36 8.90
C ASN A 354 -7.54 1.70 7.40
N ASP A 355 -6.85 0.93 6.55
CA ASP A 355 -6.92 1.07 5.09
C ASP A 355 -8.31 0.67 4.53
N LEU A 356 -9.17 0.02 5.36
CA LEU A 356 -10.54 -0.37 5.02
C LEU A 356 -11.59 0.73 5.23
N ILE A 357 -11.25 1.85 5.90
CA ILE A 357 -12.22 2.86 6.35
C ILE A 357 -13.12 3.37 5.22
N THR A 358 -12.53 3.75 4.09
CA THR A 358 -13.26 4.34 2.97
C THR A 358 -14.22 3.37 2.28
N PRO A 359 -13.78 2.18 1.82
CA PRO A 359 -14.71 1.23 1.19
C PRO A 359 -15.77 0.70 2.17
N LEU A 360 -15.44 0.47 3.45
CA LEU A 360 -16.43 0.06 4.45
C LEU A 360 -17.46 1.15 4.71
N ALA A 361 -17.07 2.42 4.76
CA ALA A 361 -18.01 3.53 4.92
C ALA A 361 -19.05 3.56 3.79
N VAL A 362 -18.63 3.30 2.55
CA VAL A 362 -19.55 3.18 1.41
C VAL A 362 -20.48 1.97 1.59
N ILE A 363 -19.95 0.80 1.94
CA ILE A 363 -20.77 -0.41 2.16
C ILE A 363 -21.83 -0.17 3.24
N LEU A 364 -21.46 0.44 4.37
CA LEU A 364 -22.37 0.77 5.46
C LEU A 364 -23.44 1.77 5.05
N ALA A 365 -23.07 2.80 4.27
CA ALA A 365 -24.01 3.81 3.78
C ALA A 365 -25.09 3.21 2.85
N LEU A 366 -24.68 2.25 2.01
CA LEU A 366 -25.59 1.48 1.14
C LEU A 366 -26.32 0.33 1.88
N GLY A 367 -25.90 0.03 3.10
CA GLY A 367 -26.46 -1.00 3.99
C GLY A 367 -27.35 -0.40 5.07
N GLU A 368 -27.31 -0.98 6.26
CA GLU A 368 -28.09 -0.52 7.42
C GLU A 368 -27.36 0.53 8.28
N GLY A 369 -26.26 1.10 7.79
CA GLY A 369 -25.43 2.05 8.53
C GLY A 369 -24.51 1.38 9.56
N GLY A 370 -23.81 2.20 10.34
CA GLY A 370 -22.86 1.69 11.32
C GLY A 370 -21.94 2.73 11.92
N VAL A 371 -21.03 2.25 12.76
CA VAL A 371 -19.94 3.03 13.36
C VAL A 371 -18.62 2.35 13.01
N ILE A 372 -17.69 3.14 12.49
CA ILE A 372 -16.28 2.76 12.36
C ILE A 372 -15.51 3.48 13.46
N SER A 373 -14.66 2.78 14.21
CA SER A 373 -13.82 3.32 15.28
C SER A 373 -12.37 2.81 15.17
N GLY A 374 -11.47 3.29 16.03
CA GLY A 374 -10.07 2.81 16.09
C GLY A 374 -9.17 3.25 14.92
N ALA A 375 -9.71 4.01 13.97
CA ALA A 375 -9.04 4.47 12.76
C ALA A 375 -8.36 5.85 12.90
N GLY A 376 -8.18 6.40 14.11
CA GLY A 376 -7.63 7.74 14.32
C GLY A 376 -6.27 8.01 13.64
N HIS A 377 -5.45 6.98 13.44
CA HIS A 377 -4.17 7.10 12.74
C HIS A 377 -4.30 7.14 11.19
N ALA A 378 -5.50 6.96 10.65
CA ALA A 378 -5.79 7.10 9.21
C ALA A 378 -5.64 8.55 8.72
N VAL A 379 -5.64 9.53 9.63
CA VAL A 379 -5.45 10.96 9.30
C VAL A 379 -4.05 11.26 8.73
N HIS A 380 -3.06 10.38 9.01
CA HIS A 380 -1.66 10.54 8.62
C HIS A 380 -1.25 9.66 7.41
N LYS A 381 -2.22 9.12 6.67
CA LYS A 381 -1.96 8.28 5.48
C LYS A 381 -1.67 9.15 4.25
N GLU A 382 -2.24 8.84 3.08
CA GLU A 382 -2.03 9.62 1.85
C GLU A 382 -2.82 10.91 1.87
N SER A 383 -3.93 10.89 2.60
CA SER A 383 -4.80 12.00 2.92
C SER A 383 -5.31 11.84 4.36
N ASN A 384 -6.04 12.84 4.87
CA ASN A 384 -6.85 12.63 6.07
C ASN A 384 -8.06 11.75 5.71
N ARG A 385 -7.88 10.43 5.76
CA ARG A 385 -8.90 9.50 5.26
C ARG A 385 -10.23 9.56 5.99
N ILE A 386 -10.27 10.06 7.23
CA ILE A 386 -11.52 10.25 7.97
C ILE A 386 -12.31 11.39 7.31
N GLU A 387 -11.75 12.59 7.30
CA GLU A 387 -12.39 13.77 6.71
C GLU A 387 -12.64 13.60 5.21
N LYS A 388 -11.65 13.10 4.48
CA LYS A 388 -11.72 13.00 3.01
C LYS A 388 -12.67 11.90 2.53
N THR A 389 -12.92 10.86 3.34
CA THR A 389 -14.00 9.90 3.04
C THR A 389 -15.36 10.58 3.15
N ALA A 390 -15.60 11.36 4.22
CA ALA A 390 -16.87 12.07 4.40
C ALA A 390 -17.09 13.12 3.30
N GLU A 391 -16.06 13.91 2.94
CA GLU A 391 -16.13 14.88 1.84
C GLU A 391 -16.40 14.21 0.48
N MET A 392 -15.72 13.10 0.19
CA MET A 392 -15.93 12.32 -1.04
C MET A 392 -17.37 11.77 -1.10
N LEU A 393 -17.88 11.18 -0.02
CA LEU A 393 -19.24 10.64 0.03
C LEU A 393 -20.32 11.72 -0.12
N ALA A 394 -20.09 12.90 0.46
CA ALA A 394 -21.02 14.03 0.33
C ALA A 394 -21.21 14.45 -1.14
N LYS A 395 -20.20 14.32 -2.00
CA LYS A 395 -20.32 14.57 -3.45
C LYS A 395 -21.31 13.63 -4.14
N PHE A 396 -21.52 12.44 -3.60
CA PHE A 396 -22.51 11.47 -4.07
C PHE A 396 -23.84 11.58 -3.32
N ALA A 397 -24.09 12.69 -2.61
CA ALA A 397 -25.25 12.88 -1.73
C ALA A 397 -25.36 11.84 -0.59
N ILE A 398 -24.23 11.29 -0.15
CA ILE A 398 -24.14 10.37 1.00
C ILE A 398 -23.63 11.14 2.23
N SER A 399 -24.39 11.12 3.31
CA SER A 399 -24.07 11.75 4.59
C SER A 399 -23.31 10.79 5.51
N VAL A 400 -22.14 11.22 5.96
CA VAL A 400 -21.31 10.54 6.96
C VAL A 400 -20.75 11.58 7.93
N MET A 401 -20.79 11.28 9.21
CA MET A 401 -20.26 12.16 10.26
C MET A 401 -18.86 11.68 10.69
N PRO A 402 -17.80 12.45 10.44
CA PRO A 402 -16.48 12.12 10.94
C PRO A 402 -16.40 12.29 12.46
N THR A 403 -15.76 11.33 13.13
CA THR A 403 -15.41 11.41 14.56
C THR A 403 -13.90 11.63 14.71
N SER A 404 -13.40 11.71 15.94
CA SER A 404 -11.96 11.81 16.22
C SER A 404 -11.17 10.56 15.83
N ASP A 405 -11.83 9.41 15.72
CA ASP A 405 -11.18 8.12 15.51
C ASP A 405 -11.87 7.22 14.47
N GLY A 406 -12.83 7.76 13.71
CA GLY A 406 -13.56 7.01 12.69
C GLY A 406 -14.75 7.76 12.12
N LEU A 407 -15.87 7.06 11.87
CA LEU A 407 -17.02 7.57 11.13
C LEU A 407 -18.33 7.02 11.71
N GLU A 408 -19.36 7.87 11.84
CA GLU A 408 -20.75 7.46 12.07
C GLU A 408 -21.54 7.60 10.77
N ILE A 409 -22.23 6.53 10.37
CA ILE A 409 -22.78 6.38 9.03
C ILE A 409 -24.26 5.98 9.11
N GLN A 410 -25.13 6.77 8.46
CA GLN A 410 -26.54 6.41 8.28
C GLN A 410 -26.69 5.37 7.15
N GLY A 411 -27.59 4.40 7.33
CA GLY A 411 -27.91 3.40 6.30
C GLY A 411 -28.96 3.86 5.29
N GLY A 412 -29.22 3.01 4.30
CA GLY A 412 -30.30 3.17 3.32
C GLY A 412 -30.08 4.31 2.33
N GLN A 413 -28.85 4.79 2.19
CA GLN A 413 -28.53 5.94 1.35
C GLN A 413 -28.39 5.52 -0.12
N ILE A 414 -28.81 6.41 -1.03
CA ILE A 414 -28.78 6.16 -2.48
C ILE A 414 -27.83 7.17 -3.12
N PRO A 415 -26.75 6.73 -3.79
CA PRO A 415 -25.80 7.63 -4.40
C PRO A 415 -26.41 8.37 -5.60
N GLN A 416 -26.06 9.65 -5.74
CA GLN A 416 -26.42 10.49 -6.88
C GLN A 416 -25.16 10.86 -7.68
N CYS A 417 -25.33 11.10 -8.98
CA CYS A 417 -24.25 11.58 -9.84
C CYS A 417 -23.74 12.93 -9.30
N PRO A 418 -22.45 13.07 -8.99
CA PRO A 418 -21.90 14.36 -8.57
C PRO A 418 -21.95 15.40 -9.71
N ASP A 419 -22.33 16.64 -9.40
CA ASP A 419 -22.28 17.76 -10.35
C ASP A 419 -20.84 18.29 -10.58
N GLU A 420 -19.92 17.96 -9.68
CA GLU A 420 -18.53 18.42 -9.68
C GLU A 420 -17.54 17.24 -9.71
N VAL A 421 -16.27 17.55 -10.00
CA VAL A 421 -15.19 16.57 -9.92
C VAL A 421 -15.03 16.09 -8.46
N VAL A 422 -15.03 14.77 -8.28
CA VAL A 422 -14.74 14.14 -6.99
C VAL A 422 -13.23 14.11 -6.78
N LEU A 423 -12.78 14.87 -5.79
CA LEU A 423 -11.36 14.95 -5.42
C LEU A 423 -10.93 13.69 -4.66
N THR A 424 -9.74 13.19 -4.99
CA THR A 424 -9.17 11.99 -4.38
C THR A 424 -7.94 12.30 -3.53
N HIS A 425 -7.43 13.53 -3.61
CA HIS A 425 -6.31 14.03 -2.81
C HIS A 425 -5.01 13.21 -2.95
N GLY A 426 -4.86 12.47 -4.06
CA GLY A 426 -3.73 11.57 -4.27
C GLY A 426 -3.82 10.25 -3.48
N ASP A 427 -4.99 9.93 -2.91
CA ASP A 427 -5.23 8.71 -2.15
C ASP A 427 -5.91 7.64 -3.02
N HIS A 428 -5.19 6.55 -3.26
CA HIS A 428 -5.68 5.48 -4.12
C HIS A 428 -6.91 4.75 -3.55
N ARG A 429 -7.07 4.70 -2.21
CA ARG A 429 -8.23 4.03 -1.58
C ARG A 429 -9.51 4.83 -1.78
N LEU A 430 -9.42 6.16 -1.68
CA LEU A 430 -10.53 7.06 -2.02
C LEU A 430 -10.88 6.97 -3.50
N GLN A 431 -9.87 7.01 -4.37
CA GLN A 431 -10.08 6.92 -5.80
C GLN A 431 -10.79 5.62 -6.21
N MET A 432 -10.35 4.46 -5.73
CA MET A 432 -10.97 3.17 -6.09
C MET A 432 -12.40 3.05 -5.55
N SER A 433 -12.66 3.49 -4.32
CA SER A 433 -14.01 3.51 -3.75
C SER A 433 -14.95 4.47 -4.51
N ALA A 434 -14.47 5.65 -4.87
CA ALA A 434 -15.22 6.62 -5.67
C ALA A 434 -15.53 6.09 -7.07
N VAL A 435 -14.59 5.38 -7.71
CA VAL A 435 -14.83 4.75 -9.02
C VAL A 435 -15.93 3.68 -8.93
N ILE A 436 -15.91 2.81 -7.91
CA ILE A 436 -16.98 1.81 -7.73
C ILE A 436 -18.31 2.51 -7.45
N LEU A 437 -18.34 3.56 -6.63
CA LEU A 437 -19.58 4.28 -6.36
C LEU A 437 -20.11 5.00 -7.60
N ALA A 438 -19.24 5.65 -8.37
CA ALA A 438 -19.57 6.29 -9.63
C ALA A 438 -20.03 5.28 -10.69
N SER A 439 -19.59 4.02 -10.62
CA SER A 439 -20.12 2.99 -11.52
C SER A 439 -21.63 2.73 -11.34
N LYS A 440 -22.23 3.20 -10.24
CA LYS A 440 -23.69 3.13 -10.02
C LYS A 440 -24.47 4.30 -10.61
N CYS A 441 -23.89 5.50 -10.62
CA CYS A 441 -24.63 6.75 -10.87
C CYS A 441 -23.94 7.71 -11.86
N GLY A 442 -22.74 7.39 -12.31
CA GLY A 442 -21.87 8.27 -13.10
C GLY A 442 -21.00 9.16 -12.22
N GLY A 443 -20.03 9.84 -12.84
CA GLY A 443 -19.25 10.88 -12.18
C GLY A 443 -17.88 11.13 -12.80
N VAL A 444 -17.23 12.21 -12.37
CA VAL A 444 -15.88 12.57 -12.78
C VAL A 444 -14.94 12.49 -11.58
N ILE A 445 -13.93 11.63 -11.63
CA ILE A 445 -13.06 11.29 -10.49
C ILE A 445 -11.62 11.75 -10.75
N GLN A 446 -11.00 12.45 -9.81
CA GLN A 446 -9.61 12.89 -9.92
C GLN A 446 -8.62 11.71 -9.88
N GLY A 447 -7.60 11.73 -10.74
CA GLY A 447 -6.44 10.83 -10.65
C GLY A 447 -6.64 9.49 -11.36
N PRO A 448 -6.56 9.44 -12.70
CA PRO A 448 -6.84 8.23 -13.48
C PRO A 448 -5.89 7.07 -13.26
N ARG A 449 -4.72 7.31 -12.68
CA ARG A 449 -3.67 6.30 -12.45
C ARG A 449 -3.46 5.96 -10.97
N LEU A 450 -4.22 6.53 -10.04
CA LEU A 450 -3.96 6.33 -8.60
C LEU A 450 -4.09 4.88 -8.16
N HIS A 451 -5.06 4.13 -8.72
CA HIS A 451 -5.19 2.69 -8.46
C HIS A 451 -3.89 1.90 -8.72
N GLN A 452 -3.01 2.33 -9.64
CA GLN A 452 -1.76 1.65 -9.96
C GLN A 452 -0.76 1.62 -8.78
N VAL A 453 -0.96 2.47 -7.77
CA VAL A 453 -0.16 2.45 -6.53
C VAL A 453 -0.22 1.08 -5.83
N SER A 454 -1.38 0.42 -5.85
CA SER A 454 -1.57 -0.88 -5.18
C SER A 454 -2.33 -1.93 -5.97
N PHE A 455 -3.14 -1.55 -6.95
CA PHE A 455 -3.95 -2.47 -7.76
C PHE A 455 -3.99 -2.08 -9.26
N PRO A 456 -2.90 -2.31 -10.02
CA PRO A 456 -2.80 -1.93 -11.43
C PRO A 456 -3.92 -2.46 -12.34
N GLU A 457 -4.44 -3.66 -12.08
CA GLU A 457 -5.50 -4.27 -12.89
C GLU A 457 -6.92 -3.79 -12.56
N PHE A 458 -7.09 -2.97 -11.51
CA PHE A 458 -8.40 -2.57 -10.99
C PHE A 458 -9.39 -2.08 -12.06
N LEU A 459 -8.97 -1.12 -12.90
CA LEU A 459 -9.84 -0.59 -13.96
C LEU A 459 -10.10 -1.61 -15.07
N THR A 460 -9.14 -2.49 -15.36
CA THR A 460 -9.32 -3.57 -16.35
C THR A 460 -10.36 -4.57 -15.86
N ILE A 461 -10.30 -4.95 -14.59
CA ILE A 461 -11.28 -5.84 -13.95
C ILE A 461 -12.68 -5.20 -14.04
N LEU A 462 -12.83 -3.94 -13.63
CA LEU A 462 -14.12 -3.26 -13.69
C LEU A 462 -14.64 -3.12 -15.12
N LYS A 463 -13.77 -2.85 -16.09
CA LYS A 463 -14.13 -2.81 -17.51
C LYS A 463 -14.70 -4.15 -17.98
N ASN A 464 -14.06 -5.24 -17.61
CA ASN A 464 -14.52 -6.59 -17.93
C ASN A 464 -15.83 -6.93 -17.22
N SER A 465 -16.14 -6.25 -16.10
CA SER A 465 -17.43 -6.35 -15.38
C SER A 465 -18.51 -5.39 -15.90
N GLY A 466 -18.26 -4.65 -16.99
CA GLY A 466 -19.23 -3.76 -17.64
C GLY A 466 -18.99 -2.26 -17.44
N LEU A 467 -17.94 -1.85 -16.73
CA LEU A 467 -17.62 -0.43 -16.56
C LEU A 467 -17.17 0.21 -17.88
N VAL A 468 -17.79 1.34 -18.23
CA VAL A 468 -17.32 2.22 -19.31
C VAL A 468 -16.69 3.45 -18.69
N PHE A 469 -15.47 3.78 -19.13
CA PHE A 469 -14.76 4.97 -18.68
C PHE A 469 -13.85 5.55 -19.76
N SER A 470 -13.54 6.83 -19.62
CA SER A 470 -12.54 7.55 -20.41
C SER A 470 -11.68 8.46 -19.52
N SER A 471 -10.51 8.87 -20.02
CA SER A 471 -9.64 9.85 -19.33
C SER A 471 -9.64 11.19 -20.06
N SER A 472 -9.61 12.27 -19.28
CA SER A 472 -9.57 13.64 -19.80
C SER A 472 -8.72 14.54 -18.89
N ILE A 473 -8.38 15.74 -19.38
CA ILE A 473 -7.70 16.78 -18.60
C ILE A 473 -8.73 17.88 -18.33
N GLN A 474 -9.01 18.15 -17.06
CA GLN A 474 -9.96 19.19 -16.65
C GLN A 474 -9.30 20.20 -15.70
N SER A 475 -9.79 21.44 -15.74
CA SER A 475 -9.44 22.43 -14.71
C SER A 475 -10.26 22.11 -13.48
N ILE A 476 -9.60 21.87 -12.35
CA ILE A 476 -10.24 21.77 -11.04
C ILE A 476 -10.04 23.15 -10.40
N GLU A 477 -11.06 24.01 -10.45
CA GLU A 477 -11.07 25.30 -9.73
C GLU A 477 -11.60 25.15 -8.31
#